data_AF-A0A3D2RPS2-F1
#
_entry.id   AF-A0A3D2RPS2-F1
#
_cell.length_a   1.000
_cell.length_b   1.000
_cell.length_c   1.000
_cell.angle_alpha   90.00
_cell.angle_beta   90.00
_cell.angle_gamma   90.00
#
_symmetry.space_group_name_H-M   'P 1'
#
loop_
_entity.id
_entity.type
_entity.pdbx_description
1 polymer ?
#
loop_
_entity_poly.entity_id
_entity_poly.type
_entity_poly.pdbx_seq_one_letter_code
_entity_poly.pdbx_strand_id
1 'polypeptide(L)' 'MIAIIDYGMGNLRSVQKGFERVGFEAEVVSSPDAVSGATGLVLPGVGAFGDAMDN' A
#
# COMPACT_ATOMS: atom_id res chain seq x y z
N MET A 1 -10.60 7.10 0.24
CA MET A 1 -9.81 6.00 -0.32
C MET A 1 -8.55 5.80 0.53
N ILE A 2 -8.15 4.55 0.75
CA ILE A 2 -6.94 4.15 1.48
C ILE A 2 -5.81 3.97 0.46
N ALA A 3 -4.72 4.70 0.63
CA ALA A 3 -3.54 4.60 -0.23
C ALA A 3 -2.60 3.51 0.29
N ILE A 4 -2.30 2.53 -0.56
CA ILE A 4 -1.35 1.44 -0.31
C ILE A 4 -0.06 1.79 -1.03
N ILE A 5 1.01 2.05 -0.29
CA ILE A 5 2.29 2.46 -0.85
C ILE A 5 2.96 1.26 -1.52
N ASP A 6 3.22 1.38 -2.82
CA ASP A 6 4.09 0.49 -3.57
C ASP A 6 5.53 1.01 -3.49
N TYR A 7 6.36 0.27 -2.76
CA TYR A 7 7.81 0.49 -2.64
C TYR A 7 8.59 -0.74 -3.14
N GLY A 8 7.99 -1.53 -4.04
CA GLY A 8 8.61 -2.72 -4.65
C GLY A 8 8.53 -3.99 -3.80
N MET A 9 7.93 -3.94 -2.62
CA MET A 9 7.86 -5.05 -1.67
C MET A 9 6.45 -5.18 -1.06
N GLY A 10 6.11 -6.39 -0.62
CA GLY A 10 4.80 -6.69 -0.01
C GLY A 10 3.84 -7.42 -0.94
N ASN A 11 2.72 -7.85 -0.39
CA ASN A 11 1.63 -8.47 -1.15
C ASN A 11 0.50 -7.45 -1.39
N LEU A 12 0.76 -6.49 -2.28
CA LEU A 12 -0.12 -5.34 -2.56
C LEU A 12 -1.54 -5.78 -2.93
N ARG A 13 -1.66 -6.80 -3.79
CA ARG A 13 -2.95 -7.31 -4.27
C ARG A 13 -3.80 -7.90 -3.15
N SER A 14 -3.22 -8.66 -2.22
CA SER A 14 -3.98 -9.19 -1.09
C SER A 14 -4.39 -8.10 -0.10
N VAL A 15 -3.53 -7.10 0.13
CA VAL A 15 -3.85 -5.95 1.00
C VAL A 15 -5.00 -5.15 0.40
N GLN A 16 -4.93 -4.81 -0.89
CA GLN A 16 -6.00 -4.12 -1.61
C GLN A 16 -7.33 -4.87 -1.52
N LYS A 17 -7.33 -6.17 -1.85
CA LYS A 17 -8.53 -7.02 -1.78
C LYS A 17 -9.07 -7.14 -0.36
N GLY A 18 -8.19 -7.12 0.65
CA GLY A 18 -8.57 -7.11 2.06
C GLY A 18 -9.44 -5.90 2.39
N PHE A 19 -8.99 -4.70 2.01
CA PHE A 19 -9.74 -3.45 2.23
C PHE A 19 -11.05 -3.41 1.44
N GLU A 20 -11.03 -3.78 0.16
CA GLU A 20 -12.24 -3.85 -0.66
C GLU A 20 -13.28 -4.78 -0.04
N ARG A 21 -12.85 -5.92 0.54
CA ARG A 21 -13.75 -6.90 1.14
C ARG A 21 -14.42 -6.40 2.43
N VAL A 22 -13.78 -5.48 3.16
CA VAL A 22 -14.37 -4.83 4.34
C VAL A 22 -15.08 -3.51 4.01
N GLY A 23 -15.28 -3.22 2.71
CA GLY A 23 -16.08 -2.09 2.23
C GLY A 23 -15.30 -0.78 2.05
N PHE A 24 -13.97 -0.82 2.06
CA PHE A 24 -13.14 0.35 1.84
C PHE A 24 -12.56 0.36 0.42
N GLU A 25 -12.61 1.53 -0.21
CA GLU A 25 -11.88 1.78 -1.44
C GLU A 25 -10.39 1.89 -1.13
N ALA A 26 -9.57 1.08 -1.80
CA ALA A 26 -8.13 1.07 -1.64
C ALA A 26 -7.42 1.09 -3.00
N GLU A 27 -6.41 1.94 -3.11
CA GLU A 27 -5.63 2.16 -4.32
C GLU A 27 -4.15 1.94 -4.03
N VAL A 28 -3.46 1.27 -4.95
CA VAL A 28 -2.01 1.09 -4.89
C VAL A 28 -1.35 2.30 -5.55
N VAL A 29 -0.48 2.99 -4.82
CA VAL A 29 0.15 4.23 -5.25
C VAL A 29 1.67 4.11 -5.20
N SER A 30 2.35 4.60 -6.24
CA SER A 30 3.81 4.57 -6.36
C SER A 30 4.43 5.97 -6.45
N SER A 31 3.62 7.03 -6.34
CA SER A 31 4.09 8.41 -6.31
C SER A 31 3.54 9.16 -5.09
N PRO A 32 4.32 10.10 -4.51
CA PRO A 32 3.85 10.90 -3.38
C PRO A 32 2.59 11.73 -3.70
N ASP A 33 2.49 12.23 -4.93
CA ASP A 33 1.34 13.05 -5.36
C ASP A 33 0.03 12.25 -5.37
N ALA A 34 0.08 10.95 -5.64
CA ALA A 34 -1.08 10.06 -5.64
C ALA A 34 -1.65 9.78 -4.23
N VAL A 35 -0.93 10.18 -3.17
CA VAL A 35 -1.42 10.10 -1.79
C VAL A 35 -2.39 11.26 -1.46
N SER A 36 -2.40 12.32 -2.29
CA SER A 36 -3.24 13.49 -2.06
C SER A 36 -4.74 13.12 -2.02
N GLY A 37 -5.41 13.47 -0.92
CA GLY A 37 -6.82 13.14 -0.70
C GLY A 37 -7.08 11.74 -0.11
N ALA A 38 -6.04 10.94 0.14
CA ALA A 38 -6.19 9.69 0.88
C ALA A 38 -6.63 9.97 2.33
N THR A 39 -7.58 9.17 2.81
CA THR A 39 -8.07 9.25 4.20
C THR A 39 -7.23 8.40 5.15
N GLY A 40 -6.35 7.56 4.60
CA GLY A 40 -5.47 6.67 5.33
C GLY A 40 -4.37 6.13 4.42
N LEU A 41 -3.26 5.77 5.04
CA LEU A 41 -2.04 5.29 4.39
C LEU A 41 -1.69 3.91 4.93
N VAL A 42 -1.25 3.03 4.05
CA VAL A 42 -0.78 1.68 4.37
C VAL A 42 0.57 1.50 3.72
N LEU A 43 1.60 1.25 4.53
CA LEU A 43 2.90 0.77 4.07
C LEU A 43 2.91 -0.75 4.28
N PRO A 44 2.63 -1.56 3.23
CA PRO A 44 2.68 -3.01 3.33
C PRO A 44 4.11 -3.48 3.55
N GLY A 45 4.33 -4.73 3.95
CA GLY A 45 5.66 -5.28 4.06
C GLY A 45 5.66 -6.78 4.26
N VAL A 46 6.56 -7.48 3.57
CA VAL A 46 6.83 -8.91 3.75
C VAL A 46 8.35 -9.11 3.73
N GLY A 47 8.86 -10.03 4.55
CA GLY A 47 10.30 -10.30 4.63
C GLY A 47 11.04 -9.44 5.67
N ALA A 48 12.35 -9.38 5.55
CA ALA A 48 13.21 -8.63 6.47
C ALA A 48 13.23 -7.14 6.11
N PHE A 49 13.29 -6.29 7.14
CA PHE A 49 13.28 -4.84 6.96
C PHE A 49 14.49 -4.32 6.16
N GLY A 50 15.63 -5.01 6.21
CA GLY A 50 16.83 -4.64 5.44
C GLY A 50 16.59 -4.68 3.94
N ASP A 51 16.00 -5.76 3.43
CA ASP A 51 15.71 -5.93 2.00
C ASP A 51 14.73 -4.88 1.46
N ALA A 52 13.87 -4.35 2.34
CA ALA A 52 12.91 -3.29 2.03
C ALA A 52 13.55 -1.90 1.86
N MET A 53 14.74 -1.66 2.42
CA MET A 53 15.41 -0.35 2.39
C MET A 53 16.21 -0.10 1.11
N ASP A 54 16.52 -1.16 0.35
CA ASP A 54 17.37 -1.12 -0.85
C ASP A 54 16.56 -1.11 -2.18
N ASN A 55 15.23 -1.04 -2.12
CA ASN A 55 14.31 -0.99 -3.27
C ASN A 55 13.76 0.42 -3.52
#